data_AF-A0A7S0TPR2-F1
#
_entry.id   AF-A0A7S0TPR2-F1
#
_cell.length_a   1.000
_cell.length_b   1.000
_cell.length_c   1.000
_cell.angle_alpha   90.00
_cell.angle_beta   90.00
_cell.angle_gamma   90.00
#
_symmetry.space_group_name_H-M   'P 1'
#
loop_
_entity.id
_entity.type
_entity.pdbx_description
1 polymer ?
#
loop_
_entity_poly.entity_id
_entity_poly.type
_entity_poly.pdbx_seq_one_letter_code
_entity_poly.pdbx_strand_id
1 'polypeptide(L)'
;REEDGGGKVAVGAGSRLFGSIMAVLVLIIWVAASIGGASMELSNVVTAFAGTMIILVFFIGASSIGVSSLKEKVAQSERFKYHMEHTVNNPWLDSFALMAFGVLVPVFLAVSYVNQLTRKHLSFTKELDEEERKLTFTKLTHSFLRIVGRWNLQQVLVKVILVSFAYFVVQVGIGKITQLFLAWLNQQLLGINFFVITVVVFVIGMLLFLIPAVPGVP
;
A
#
# COMPACT_ATOMS: atom_id res chain seq x y z
N ARG A 1 -11.28 20.30 35.93
CA ARG A 1 -10.15 20.52 34.99
C ARG A 1 -9.18 19.34 35.07
N GLU A 2 -9.67 18.10 35.00
CA GLU A 2 -8.86 16.88 35.21
C GLU A 2 -9.21 15.69 34.27
N GLU A 3 -10.18 15.82 33.35
CA GLU A 3 -10.57 14.69 32.47
C GLU A 3 -9.87 14.66 31.10
N ASP A 4 -8.93 15.57 30.82
CA ASP A 4 -8.32 15.69 29.48
C ASP A 4 -7.00 14.88 29.32
N GLY A 5 -6.62 14.11 30.36
CA GLY A 5 -5.36 13.34 30.40
C GLY A 5 -5.46 11.92 29.82
N GLY A 6 -6.62 11.28 29.91
CA GLY A 6 -6.80 9.86 29.51
C GLY A 6 -6.78 9.62 28.00
N GLY A 7 -7.33 10.56 27.21
CA GLY A 7 -7.42 10.43 25.75
C GLY A 7 -6.07 10.47 25.05
N LYS A 8 -5.11 11.28 25.55
CA LYS A 8 -3.78 11.41 24.94
C LYS A 8 -2.91 10.16 25.12
N VAL A 9 -3.05 9.45 26.24
CA VAL A 9 -2.31 8.20 26.51
C VAL A 9 -2.85 7.05 25.66
N ALA A 10 -4.17 6.94 25.50
CA ALA A 10 -4.80 5.92 24.66
C ALA A 10 -4.47 6.08 23.16
N VAL A 11 -4.44 7.32 22.65
CA VAL A 11 -4.04 7.61 21.26
C VAL A 11 -2.55 7.29 21.02
N GLY A 12 -1.70 7.53 22.02
CA GLY A 12 -0.28 7.15 21.98
C GLY A 12 -0.08 5.63 21.89
N ALA A 13 -0.81 4.86 22.71
CA ALA A 13 -0.74 3.40 22.68
C ALA A 13 -1.28 2.81 21.35
N GLY A 14 -2.39 3.35 20.82
CA GLY A 14 -2.98 2.90 19.56
C GLY A 14 -2.05 3.13 18.35
N SER A 15 -1.38 4.28 18.29
CA SER A 15 -0.41 4.57 17.22
C SER A 15 0.83 3.67 17.25
N ARG A 16 1.32 3.31 18.45
CA ARG A 16 2.43 2.36 18.63
C ARG A 16 2.01 0.95 18.25
N LEU A 17 0.82 0.51 18.66
CA LEU A 17 0.29 -0.81 18.31
C LEU A 17 0.12 -0.96 16.79
N PHE A 18 -0.44 0.06 16.13
CA PHE A 18 -0.56 0.11 14.67
C PHE A 18 0.80 0.00 13.97
N GLY A 19 1.80 0.77 14.42
CA GLY A 19 3.16 0.71 13.90
C GLY A 19 3.80 -0.67 14.07
N SER A 20 3.67 -1.28 15.25
CA SER A 20 4.19 -2.62 15.54
C SER A 20 3.54 -3.70 14.67
N ILE A 21 2.21 -3.66 14.51
CA ILE A 21 1.49 -4.61 13.65
C ILE A 21 1.94 -4.46 12.19
N MET A 22 2.14 -3.22 11.72
CA MET A 22 2.59 -3.00 10.34
C MET A 22 4.02 -3.50 10.10
N ALA A 23 4.92 -3.34 11.08
CA ALA A 23 6.26 -3.92 11.00
C ALA A 23 6.24 -5.46 10.93
N VAL A 24 5.37 -6.11 11.71
CA VAL A 24 5.19 -7.57 11.66
C VAL A 24 4.65 -8.02 10.29
N LEU A 25 3.70 -7.28 9.70
CA LEU A 25 3.17 -7.60 8.38
C LEU A 25 4.22 -7.48 7.27
N VAL A 26 5.11 -6.49 7.36
CA VAL A 26 6.26 -6.37 6.45
C VAL A 26 7.21 -7.55 6.59
N LEU A 27 7.46 -8.03 7.82
CA LEU A 27 8.25 -9.24 8.04
C LEU A 27 7.57 -10.49 7.44
N ILE A 28 6.25 -10.60 7.51
CA ILE A 28 5.51 -11.71 6.88
C ILE A 28 5.66 -11.68 5.35
N ILE A 29 5.65 -10.50 4.72
CA ILE A 29 5.93 -10.37 3.28
C ILE A 29 7.35 -10.82 2.97
N TRP A 30 8.32 -10.45 3.80
CA TRP A 30 9.70 -10.91 3.63
C TRP A 30 9.82 -12.43 3.74
N VAL A 31 9.13 -13.05 4.72
CA VAL A 31 9.07 -14.52 4.85
C VAL A 31 8.43 -15.15 3.60
N ALA A 32 7.36 -14.55 3.07
CA ALA A 32 6.72 -15.03 1.84
C ALA A 32 7.68 -15.01 0.64
N ALA A 33 8.49 -13.95 0.51
CA ALA A 33 9.49 -13.84 -0.54
C ALA A 33 10.57 -14.93 -0.40
N SER A 34 11.05 -15.18 0.82
CA SER A 34 12.03 -16.24 1.10
C SER A 34 11.50 -17.65 0.80
N ILE A 35 10.23 -17.92 1.13
CA ILE A 35 9.55 -19.17 0.78
C ILE A 35 9.39 -19.33 -0.73
N GLY A 36 9.24 -18.23 -1.47
CA GLY A 36 9.10 -18.23 -2.94
C GLY A 36 10.26 -18.89 -3.67
N GLY A 37 11.45 -18.94 -3.07
CA GLY A 37 12.58 -19.70 -3.60
C GLY A 37 12.42 -21.22 -3.53
N ALA A 38 11.60 -21.74 -2.60
CA ALA A 38 11.36 -23.17 -2.40
C ALA A 38 10.00 -23.63 -2.97
N SER A 39 8.93 -22.88 -2.70
CA SER A 39 7.59 -23.14 -3.24
C SER A 39 6.85 -21.84 -3.54
N MET A 40 6.57 -21.68 -4.83
CA MET A 40 5.85 -20.54 -5.38
C MET A 40 4.39 -20.47 -4.97
N GLU A 41 3.70 -21.62 -4.91
CA GLU A 41 2.29 -21.66 -4.53
C GLU A 41 2.11 -21.21 -3.08
N LEU A 42 2.98 -21.69 -2.18
CA LEU A 42 2.97 -21.29 -0.78
C LEU A 42 3.26 -19.79 -0.62
N SER A 43 4.25 -19.28 -1.35
CA SER A 43 4.62 -17.86 -1.34
C SER A 43 3.47 -16.95 -1.78
N ASN A 44 2.72 -17.34 -2.82
CA ASN A 44 1.57 -16.59 -3.31
C ASN A 44 0.45 -16.52 -2.26
N VAL A 45 0.16 -17.63 -1.59
CA VAL A 45 -0.87 -17.68 -0.53
C VAL A 45 -0.49 -16.79 0.65
N VAL A 46 0.76 -16.89 1.13
CA VAL A 46 1.24 -16.07 2.26
C VAL A 46 1.25 -14.59 1.89
N THR A 47 1.67 -14.24 0.68
CA THR A 47 1.66 -12.85 0.18
C THR A 47 0.24 -12.29 0.09
N ALA A 48 -0.73 -13.08 -0.41
CA ALA A 48 -2.13 -12.67 -0.49
C ALA A 48 -2.74 -12.44 0.89
N PHE A 49 -2.44 -13.32 1.85
CA PHE A 49 -2.90 -13.19 3.22
C PHE A 49 -2.30 -11.94 3.89
N ALA A 50 -0.99 -11.73 3.76
CA ALA A 50 -0.31 -10.55 4.30
C ALA A 50 -0.85 -9.25 3.68
N GLY A 51 -1.04 -9.20 2.37
CA GLY A 51 -1.61 -8.06 1.67
C GLY A 51 -3.02 -7.71 2.17
N THR A 52 -3.87 -8.73 2.35
CA THR A 52 -5.23 -8.55 2.88
C THR A 52 -5.20 -7.98 4.30
N MET A 53 -4.31 -8.50 5.16
CA MET A 53 -4.15 -8.01 6.52
C MET A 53 -3.64 -6.57 6.58
N ILE A 54 -2.74 -6.17 5.68
CA ILE A 54 -2.28 -4.78 5.59
C ILE A 54 -3.43 -3.83 5.28
N ILE A 55 -4.28 -4.19 4.31
CA ILE A 55 -5.44 -3.37 3.93
C ILE A 55 -6.41 -3.22 5.12
N LEU A 56 -6.70 -4.31 5.82
CA LEU A 56 -7.57 -4.31 6.99
C LEU A 56 -7.00 -3.46 8.13
N VAL A 57 -5.73 -3.66 8.48
CA VAL A 57 -5.06 -2.90 9.54
C VAL A 57 -5.01 -1.41 9.18
N PHE A 58 -4.71 -1.08 7.92
CA PHE A 58 -4.72 0.31 7.45
C PHE A 58 -6.11 0.94 7.60
N PHE A 59 -7.17 0.23 7.23
CA PHE A 59 -8.54 0.73 7.36
C PHE A 59 -8.94 0.94 8.82
N ILE A 60 -8.61 -0.01 9.70
CA ILE A 60 -8.86 0.07 11.14
C ILE A 60 -8.04 1.22 11.76
N GLY A 61 -6.77 1.36 11.39
CA GLY A 61 -5.90 2.44 11.84
C GLY A 61 -6.40 3.82 11.42
N ALA A 62 -6.81 3.97 10.15
CA ALA A 62 -7.38 5.21 9.65
C ALA A 62 -8.69 5.58 10.36
N SER A 63 -9.53 4.59 10.67
CA SER A 63 -10.81 4.81 11.37
C SER A 63 -10.63 5.14 12.86
N SER A 64 -9.61 4.58 13.53
CA SER A 64 -9.38 4.70 14.97
C SER A 64 -8.57 5.93 15.38
N ILE A 65 -7.59 6.36 14.58
CA ILE A 65 -6.71 7.50 14.93
C ILE A 65 -7.43 8.85 14.80
N GLY A 66 -8.51 8.91 14.02
CA GLY A 66 -9.29 10.12 13.78
C GLY A 66 -8.53 11.14 12.94
N VAL A 67 -9.11 11.54 11.80
CA VAL A 67 -8.51 12.51 10.87
C VAL A 67 -8.23 13.88 11.53
N SER A 68 -8.92 14.20 12.63
CA SER A 68 -8.74 15.40 13.44
C SER A 68 -7.36 15.50 14.09
N SER A 69 -6.88 14.42 14.72
CA SER A 69 -5.55 14.38 15.37
C SER A 69 -4.42 14.50 14.34
N LEU A 70 -4.63 13.96 13.14
CA LEU A 70 -3.69 14.06 12.03
C LEU A 70 -3.60 15.49 11.48
N LYS A 71 -4.76 16.15 11.30
CA LYS A 71 -4.83 17.54 10.82
C LYS A 71 -4.12 18.50 11.76
N GLU A 72 -4.24 18.31 13.07
CA GLU A 72 -3.60 19.16 14.07
C GLU A 72 -2.07 19.03 14.04
N LYS A 73 -1.55 17.80 13.96
CA LYS A 73 -0.10 17.53 13.85
C LYS A 73 0.49 17.96 12.50
N VAL A 74 -0.28 17.82 11.43
CA VAL A 74 0.10 18.31 10.09
C VAL A 74 0.11 19.83 10.04
N ALA A 75 -0.84 20.50 10.71
CA ALA A 75 -0.90 21.96 10.75
C ALA A 75 0.28 22.60 11.50
N GLN A 76 0.84 21.88 12.48
CA GLN A 76 1.96 22.34 13.33
C GLN A 76 3.35 22.18 12.68
N SER A 77 3.49 21.44 11.58
CA SER A 77 4.79 21.28 10.93
C SER A 77 4.91 22.15 9.68
N GLU A 78 5.59 23.30 9.81
CA GLU A 78 5.87 24.20 8.68
C GLU A 78 6.65 23.51 7.56
N ARG A 79 7.56 22.58 7.92
CA ARG A 79 8.28 21.74 6.95
C ARG A 79 7.34 20.89 6.11
N PHE A 80 6.27 20.36 6.70
CA PHE A 80 5.33 19.52 5.98
C PHE A 80 4.47 20.34 5.01
N LYS A 81 4.04 21.54 5.39
CA LYS A 81 3.34 22.46 4.49
C LYS A 81 4.20 22.83 3.27
N TYR A 82 5.47 23.16 3.47
CA TYR A 82 6.41 23.49 2.40
C TYR A 82 6.61 22.31 1.42
N HIS A 83 6.83 21.10 1.94
CA HIS A 83 6.98 19.91 1.11
C HIS A 83 5.67 19.52 0.42
N MET A 84 4.53 19.66 1.08
CA MET A 84 3.22 19.33 0.52
C MET A 84 2.86 20.26 -0.64
N GLU A 85 3.16 21.55 -0.53
CA GLU A 85 2.92 22.53 -1.60
C GLU A 85 3.75 22.24 -2.87
N HIS A 86 5.00 21.77 -2.71
CA HIS A 86 5.82 21.33 -3.85
C HIS A 86 5.43 19.94 -4.39
N THR A 87 4.84 19.08 -3.56
CA THR A 87 4.53 17.69 -3.92
C THR A 87 3.15 17.55 -4.57
N VAL A 88 2.20 18.46 -4.27
CA VAL A 88 0.81 18.45 -4.79
C VAL A 88 0.73 18.68 -6.31
N ASN A 89 1.77 19.23 -6.94
CA ASN A 89 1.80 19.42 -8.40
C ASN A 89 2.68 18.41 -9.13
N ASN A 90 3.14 17.34 -8.47
CA ASN A 90 3.99 16.35 -9.11
C ASN A 90 3.14 15.28 -9.82
N PRO A 91 3.15 15.20 -11.17
CA PRO A 91 2.33 14.25 -11.90
C PRO A 91 2.68 12.79 -11.60
N TRP A 92 3.91 12.52 -11.12
CA TRP A 92 4.29 11.17 -10.70
C TRP A 92 3.53 10.72 -9.46
N LEU A 93 3.36 11.62 -8.49
CA LEU A 93 2.63 11.30 -7.26
C LEU A 93 1.16 11.03 -7.56
N ASP A 94 0.54 11.87 -8.40
CA ASP A 94 -0.84 11.69 -8.84
C ASP A 94 -1.02 10.33 -9.56
N SER A 95 -0.06 9.96 -10.42
CA SER A 95 -0.05 8.64 -11.08
C SER A 95 0.08 7.48 -10.09
N PHE A 96 0.99 7.56 -9.12
CA PHE A 96 1.12 6.52 -8.09
C PHE A 96 -0.12 6.43 -7.21
N ALA A 97 -0.71 7.56 -6.83
CA ALA A 97 -1.96 7.60 -6.07
C ALA A 97 -3.12 7.00 -6.87
N LEU A 98 -3.23 7.31 -8.16
CA LEU A 98 -4.24 6.73 -9.05
C LEU A 98 -4.02 5.22 -9.22
N MET A 99 -2.78 4.76 -9.33
CA MET A 99 -2.48 3.33 -9.46
C MET A 99 -2.78 2.55 -8.16
N ALA A 100 -2.43 3.11 -7.01
CA ALA A 100 -2.64 2.47 -5.71
C ALA A 100 -4.11 2.48 -5.26
N PHE A 101 -4.81 3.60 -5.47
CA PHE A 101 -6.15 3.81 -4.93
C PHE A 101 -7.25 3.87 -6.01
N GLY A 102 -6.91 3.85 -7.30
CA GLY A 102 -7.87 4.03 -8.39
C GLY A 102 -9.00 3.01 -8.40
N VAL A 103 -8.73 1.76 -7.99
CA VAL A 103 -9.76 0.72 -7.85
C VAL A 103 -10.73 1.02 -6.69
N LEU A 104 -10.25 1.72 -5.65
CA LEU A 104 -11.06 2.09 -4.48
C LEU A 104 -11.88 3.37 -4.72
N VAL A 105 -11.47 4.23 -5.67
CA VAL A 105 -12.21 5.45 -6.01
C VAL A 105 -13.69 5.20 -6.37
N PRO A 106 -14.05 4.29 -7.29
CA PRO A 106 -15.47 4.04 -7.61
C PRO A 106 -16.26 3.53 -6.40
N VAL A 107 -15.66 2.68 -5.56
CA VAL A 107 -16.29 2.19 -4.31
C VAL A 107 -16.51 3.36 -3.35
N PHE A 108 -15.52 4.22 -3.17
CA PHE A 108 -15.63 5.42 -2.35
C PHE A 108 -16.73 6.37 -2.85
N LEU A 109 -16.82 6.59 -4.17
CA LEU A 109 -17.87 7.41 -4.77
C LEU A 109 -19.26 6.81 -4.57
N ALA A 110 -19.41 5.48 -4.75
CA ALA A 110 -20.67 4.78 -4.50
C ALA A 110 -21.11 4.88 -3.04
N VAL A 111 -20.20 4.62 -2.09
CA VAL A 111 -20.47 4.77 -0.65
C VAL A 111 -20.84 6.22 -0.32
N SER A 112 -20.13 7.21 -0.88
CA SER A 112 -20.46 8.62 -0.69
C SER A 112 -21.83 8.99 -1.23
N TYR A 113 -22.21 8.46 -2.40
CA TYR A 113 -23.52 8.67 -2.99
C TYR A 113 -24.63 8.08 -2.11
N VAL A 114 -24.48 6.81 -1.68
CA VAL A 114 -25.44 6.15 -0.78
C VAL A 114 -25.54 6.90 0.54
N ASN A 115 -24.42 7.31 1.13
CA ASN A 115 -24.43 8.09 2.38
C ASN A 115 -25.17 9.42 2.22
N GLN A 116 -24.97 10.12 1.10
CA GLN A 116 -25.67 11.37 0.83
C GLN A 116 -27.17 11.14 0.57
N LEU A 117 -27.52 10.05 -0.13
CA LEU A 117 -28.91 9.64 -0.35
C LEU A 117 -29.62 9.37 0.98
N THR A 118 -29.00 8.59 1.86
CA THR A 118 -29.50 8.27 3.19
C THR A 118 -29.71 9.53 4.03
N ARG A 119 -28.75 10.46 4.01
CA ARG A 119 -28.88 11.75 4.73
C ARG A 119 -30.04 12.61 4.21
N LYS A 120 -30.33 12.58 2.90
CA LYS A 120 -31.44 13.34 2.31
C LYS A 120 -32.82 12.78 2.63
N HIS A 121 -32.92 11.46 2.82
CA HIS A 121 -34.22 10.76 2.95
C HIS A 121 -34.55 10.33 4.38
N LEU A 122 -33.57 10.21 5.29
CA LEU A 122 -33.81 9.82 6.67
C LEU A 122 -33.71 11.02 7.63
N SER A 123 -34.82 11.31 8.30
CA SER A 123 -34.97 12.40 9.29
C SER A 123 -34.13 12.23 10.57
N PHE A 124 -33.44 11.10 10.74
CA PHE A 124 -32.64 10.76 11.92
C PHE A 124 -31.16 11.16 11.80
N THR A 125 -30.81 11.93 10.77
CA THR A 125 -29.43 12.36 10.51
C THR A 125 -29.24 13.86 10.78
N LYS A 126 -27.99 14.26 11.03
CA LYS A 126 -27.60 15.65 11.26
C LYS A 126 -28.20 16.57 10.19
N GLU A 127 -28.86 17.66 10.62
CA GLU A 127 -29.46 18.65 9.74
C GLU A 127 -28.48 19.08 8.65
N LEU A 128 -28.93 18.99 7.40
CA LEU A 128 -28.17 19.41 6.24
C LEU A 128 -28.43 20.89 6.00
N ASP A 129 -27.33 21.62 5.80
CA ASP A 129 -27.36 22.96 5.25
C ASP A 129 -28.02 22.97 3.85
N GLU A 130 -28.69 24.05 3.46
CA GLU A 130 -29.40 24.16 2.17
C GLU A 130 -28.46 23.90 0.98
N GLU A 131 -27.22 24.36 1.11
CA GLU A 131 -26.15 24.15 0.13
C GLU A 131 -25.72 22.67 0.05
N GLU A 132 -25.74 21.92 1.17
CA GLU A 132 -25.45 20.48 1.16
C GLU A 132 -26.56 19.65 0.53
N ARG A 133 -27.81 20.11 0.65
CA ARG A 133 -28.98 19.38 0.13
C ARG A 133 -28.98 19.33 -1.40
N LYS A 134 -28.37 20.31 -2.07
CA LYS A 134 -28.22 20.37 -3.53
C LYS A 134 -27.14 19.42 -4.07
N LEU A 135 -26.15 19.03 -3.26
CA LEU A 135 -25.04 18.19 -3.69
C LEU A 135 -25.45 16.71 -3.82
N THR A 136 -25.00 16.03 -4.88
CA THR A 136 -25.23 14.58 -5.08
C THR A 136 -24.30 13.71 -4.25
N PHE A 137 -23.12 14.22 -3.92
CA PHE A 137 -22.13 13.55 -3.07
C PHE A 137 -21.89 14.32 -1.77
N THR A 138 -21.20 13.68 -0.82
CA THR A 138 -20.80 14.36 0.42
C THR A 138 -19.81 15.50 0.16
N LYS A 139 -19.77 16.51 1.04
CA LYS A 139 -18.83 17.66 0.92
C LYS A 139 -17.36 17.22 0.76
N LEU A 140 -16.96 16.17 1.48
CA LEU A 140 -15.61 15.60 1.38
C LEU A 140 -15.31 15.11 -0.04
N THR A 141 -16.23 14.36 -0.63
CA THR A 141 -16.10 13.83 -1.98
C THR A 141 -16.07 14.94 -3.02
N HIS A 142 -16.87 15.99 -2.86
CA HIS A 142 -16.79 17.17 -3.73
C HIS A 142 -15.44 17.88 -3.66
N SER A 143 -14.86 18.02 -2.45
CA SER A 143 -13.52 18.57 -2.28
C SER A 143 -12.47 17.70 -2.96
N PHE A 144 -12.57 16.37 -2.82
CA PHE A 144 -11.68 15.41 -3.47
C PHE A 144 -11.80 15.48 -5.00
N LEU A 145 -13.02 15.46 -5.55
CA LEU A 145 -13.25 15.58 -6.99
C LEU A 145 -12.74 16.89 -7.57
N ARG A 146 -12.81 18.00 -6.82
CA ARG A 146 -12.22 19.28 -7.23
C ARG A 146 -10.70 19.22 -7.33
N ILE A 147 -10.04 18.49 -6.42
CA ILE A 147 -8.58 18.28 -6.47
C ILE A 147 -8.23 17.42 -7.68
N VAL A 148 -8.90 16.28 -7.86
CA VAL A 148 -8.67 15.39 -9.01
C VAL A 148 -8.97 16.08 -10.34
N GLY A 149 -9.97 16.97 -10.38
CA GLY A 149 -10.30 17.77 -11.56
C GLY A 149 -9.23 18.78 -11.96
N ARG A 150 -8.27 19.11 -11.07
CA ARG A 150 -7.11 19.95 -11.41
C ARG A 150 -5.95 19.15 -12.00
N TRP A 151 -6.01 17.82 -11.94
CA TRP A 151 -4.94 16.98 -12.46
C TRP A 151 -4.90 17.05 -13.98
N ASN A 152 -3.69 17.09 -14.53
CA ASN A 152 -3.51 16.89 -15.96
C ASN A 152 -3.67 15.40 -16.27
N LEU A 153 -4.92 14.97 -16.45
CA LEU A 153 -5.28 13.55 -16.64
C LEU A 153 -4.49 12.90 -17.78
N GLN A 154 -4.19 13.64 -18.85
CA GLN A 154 -3.38 13.13 -19.96
C GLN A 154 -1.98 12.73 -19.47
N GLN A 155 -1.29 13.62 -18.75
CA GLN A 155 0.04 13.32 -18.23
C GLN A 155 0.04 12.22 -17.17
N VAL A 156 -1.00 12.18 -16.34
CA VAL A 156 -1.16 11.16 -15.29
C VAL A 156 -1.39 9.78 -15.90
N LEU A 157 -2.30 9.67 -16.88
CA LEU A 157 -2.63 8.41 -17.55
C LEU A 157 -1.44 7.85 -18.33
N VAL A 158 -0.70 8.70 -19.06
CA VAL A 158 0.50 8.25 -19.79
C VAL A 158 1.54 7.66 -18.82
N LYS A 159 1.77 8.30 -17.68
CA LYS A 159 2.71 7.81 -16.66
C LYS A 159 2.22 6.51 -16.00
N VAL A 160 0.92 6.40 -15.70
CA VAL A 160 0.33 5.16 -15.17
C VAL A 160 0.52 4.02 -16.17
N ILE A 161 0.26 4.25 -17.45
CA ILE A 161 0.47 3.24 -18.50
C ILE A 161 1.94 2.85 -18.58
N LEU A 162 2.86 3.82 -18.57
CA LEU A 162 4.30 3.56 -18.63
C LEU A 162 4.78 2.71 -17.44
N VAL A 163 4.40 3.08 -16.21
CA VAL A 163 4.78 2.36 -15.01
C VAL A 163 4.14 0.97 -14.99
N SER A 164 2.86 0.86 -15.35
CA SER A 164 2.15 -0.43 -15.42
C SER A 164 2.74 -1.35 -16.47
N PHE A 165 3.15 -0.81 -17.62
CA PHE A 165 3.82 -1.55 -18.67
C PHE A 165 5.21 -2.01 -18.24
N ALA A 166 6.01 -1.14 -17.61
CA ALA A 166 7.30 -1.51 -17.05
C ALA A 166 7.15 -2.60 -15.98
N TYR A 167 6.18 -2.46 -15.09
CA TYR A 167 5.84 -3.47 -14.09
C TYR A 167 5.44 -4.81 -14.75
N PHE A 168 4.60 -4.78 -15.79
CA PHE A 168 4.22 -5.96 -16.55
C PHE A 168 5.44 -6.64 -17.20
N VAL A 169 6.35 -5.88 -17.81
CA VAL A 169 7.57 -6.42 -18.41
C VAL A 169 8.47 -7.07 -17.35
N VAL A 170 8.63 -6.44 -16.19
CA VAL A 170 9.44 -7.02 -15.10
C VAL A 170 8.75 -8.25 -14.51
N GLN A 171 7.45 -8.17 -14.23
CA GLN A 171 6.71 -9.25 -13.58
C GLN A 171 6.53 -10.47 -14.50
N VAL A 172 6.16 -10.23 -15.75
CA VAL A 172 5.92 -11.31 -16.72
C VAL A 172 7.21 -11.74 -17.36
N GLY A 173 8.03 -10.80 -17.84
CA GLY A 173 9.32 -11.11 -18.46
C GLY A 173 10.26 -11.75 -17.46
N ILE A 174 10.76 -10.99 -16.49
CA ILE A 174 11.77 -11.50 -15.55
C ILE A 174 11.15 -12.52 -14.61
N GLY A 175 9.98 -12.22 -14.04
CA GLY A 175 9.33 -13.11 -13.08
C GLY A 175 9.03 -14.48 -13.67
N LYS A 176 8.30 -14.59 -14.79
CA LYS A 176 7.93 -15.90 -15.35
C LYS A 176 9.13 -16.66 -15.93
N ILE A 177 10.07 -15.97 -16.55
CA ILE A 177 11.29 -16.61 -17.05
C ILE A 177 12.10 -17.18 -15.88
N THR A 178 12.27 -16.42 -14.79
CA THR A 178 12.98 -16.91 -13.61
C THR A 178 12.29 -18.14 -13.00
N GLN A 179 10.95 -18.13 -12.95
CA GLN A 179 10.16 -19.26 -12.46
C GLN A 179 10.33 -20.50 -13.33
N LEU A 180 10.28 -20.33 -14.66
CA LEU A 180 10.50 -21.42 -15.61
C LEU A 180 11.92 -21.98 -15.48
N PHE A 181 12.91 -21.10 -15.36
CA PHE A 181 14.31 -21.47 -15.17
C PHE A 181 14.51 -22.26 -13.87
N LEU A 182 13.95 -21.80 -12.75
CA LEU A 182 14.03 -22.52 -11.47
C LEU A 182 13.32 -23.88 -11.53
N ALA A 183 12.17 -23.97 -12.18
CA ALA A 183 11.46 -25.23 -12.37
C ALA A 183 12.29 -26.23 -13.21
N TRP A 184 12.88 -25.75 -14.31
CA TRP A 184 13.77 -26.56 -15.15
C TRP A 184 15.04 -26.99 -14.39
N LEU A 185 15.66 -26.08 -13.64
CA LEU A 185 16.83 -26.37 -12.79
C LEU A 185 16.49 -27.47 -11.78
N ASN A 186 15.32 -27.39 -11.13
CA ASN A 186 14.87 -28.39 -10.17
C ASN A 186 14.74 -29.78 -10.83
N GLN A 187 14.22 -29.86 -12.06
CA GLN A 187 14.17 -31.13 -12.80
C GLN A 187 15.55 -31.72 -13.07
N GLN A 188 16.55 -30.89 -13.39
CA GLN A 188 17.92 -31.37 -13.58
C GLN A 188 18.55 -31.86 -12.27
N LEU A 189 18.20 -31.23 -11.15
CA LEU A 189 18.70 -31.58 -9.82
C LEU A 189 18.13 -32.90 -9.29
N LEU A 190 16.93 -33.32 -9.70
CA LEU A 190 16.32 -34.59 -9.24
C LEU A 190 17.16 -35.83 -9.59
N GLY A 191 18.01 -35.77 -10.62
CA GLY A 191 18.90 -36.86 -11.02
C GLY A 191 20.23 -36.94 -10.26
N ILE A 192 20.52 -35.97 -9.38
CA ILE A 192 21.82 -35.83 -8.72
C ILE A 192 21.68 -36.15 -7.23
N ASN A 193 22.68 -36.84 -6.65
CA ASN A 193 22.73 -37.12 -5.22
C ASN A 193 22.66 -35.82 -4.39
N PHE A 194 21.77 -35.80 -3.40
CA PHE A 194 21.54 -34.65 -2.51
C PHE A 194 22.82 -34.05 -1.90
N PHE A 195 23.81 -34.90 -1.58
CA PHE A 195 25.09 -34.48 -1.04
C PHE A 195 25.88 -33.62 -2.04
N VAL A 196 25.90 -33.98 -3.32
CA VAL A 196 26.61 -33.23 -4.37
C VAL A 196 25.96 -31.87 -4.58
N ILE A 197 24.62 -31.81 -4.57
CA ILE A 197 23.87 -30.55 -4.68
C ILE A 197 24.21 -29.62 -3.52
N THR A 198 24.24 -30.15 -2.29
CA THR A 198 24.57 -29.37 -1.09
C THR A 198 25.97 -28.77 -1.18
N VAL A 199 26.96 -29.54 -1.64
CA VAL A 199 28.34 -29.07 -1.81
C VAL A 199 28.42 -27.99 -2.89
N VAL A 200 27.78 -28.19 -4.05
CA VAL A 200 27.80 -27.21 -5.14
C VAL A 200 27.13 -25.90 -4.73
N VAL A 201 25.96 -25.97 -4.07
CA VAL A 201 25.25 -24.78 -3.57
C VAL A 201 26.07 -24.07 -2.50
N PHE A 202 26.74 -24.80 -1.60
CA PHE A 202 27.64 -24.22 -0.60
C PHE A 202 28.81 -23.48 -1.25
N VAL A 203 29.46 -24.08 -2.27
CA VAL A 203 30.58 -23.46 -2.98
C VAL A 203 30.12 -22.21 -3.76
N ILE A 204 29.00 -22.28 -4.47
CA ILE A 204 28.44 -21.12 -5.18
C ILE A 204 28.06 -20.02 -4.19
N GLY A 205 27.42 -20.36 -3.07
CA GLY A 205 27.06 -19.40 -2.02
C GLY A 205 28.29 -18.71 -1.42
N MET A 206 29.35 -19.47 -1.14
CA MET A 206 30.63 -18.94 -0.66
C MET A 206 31.30 -18.04 -1.72
N LEU A 207 31.27 -18.41 -3.00
CA LEU A 207 31.83 -17.60 -4.08
C LEU A 207 31.04 -16.30 -4.30
N LEU A 208 29.70 -16.35 -4.24
CA LEU A 208 28.85 -15.17 -4.33
C LEU A 208 29.09 -14.21 -3.15
N PHE A 209 29.39 -14.74 -1.97
CA PHE A 209 29.77 -13.94 -0.81
C PHE A 209 31.18 -13.33 -0.96
N LEU A 210 32.10 -14.02 -1.64
CA LEU A 210 33.47 -13.55 -1.86
C LEU A 210 33.58 -12.51 -2.99
N ILE A 211 32.64 -12.48 -3.93
CA ILE A 211 32.62 -11.49 -5.03
C ILE A 211 31.98 -10.19 -4.51
N PRO A 212 32.73 -9.07 -4.45
CA PRO A 212 32.26 -7.81 -3.85
C PRO A 212 31.13 -7.10 -4.65
N ALA A 213 30.71 -7.67 -5.78
CA ALA A 213 29.63 -7.13 -6.62
C ALA A 213 28.22 -7.40 -6.04
N VAL A 214 28.09 -8.34 -5.11
CA VAL A 214 26.82 -8.57 -4.40
C VAL A 214 26.98 -7.95 -3.00
N PRO A 215 26.36 -6.78 -2.73
CA PRO A 215 26.51 -6.13 -1.44
C PRO A 215 25.95 -7.05 -0.36
N GLY A 216 26.85 -7.63 0.44
CA GLY A 216 26.47 -8.29 1.68
C GLY A 216 25.71 -7.29 2.53
N VAL A 217 24.53 -7.69 3.00
CA VAL A 217 23.83 -6.92 4.04
C VAL A 217 24.73 -6.89 5.29
N PRO A 218 24.92 -5.71 5.92
CA PRO A 218 25.66 -5.62 7.18
C PRO A 218 24.99 -6.40 8.31
#